data_AF-A0A8M1GIU3-F1
#
_entry.id   AF-A0A8M1GIU3-F1
#
_cell.length_a   1.000
_cell.length_b   1.000
_cell.length_c   1.000
_cell.angle_alpha   90.00
_cell.angle_beta   90.00
_cell.angle_gamma   90.00
#
_symmetry.space_group_name_H-M   'P 1'
#
loop_
_entity.id
_entity.type
_entity.pdbx_description
1 polymer ?
#
loop_
_entity_poly.entity_id
_entity_poly.type
_entity_poly.pdbx_seq_one_letter_code
_entity_poly.pdbx_strand_id
1 'polypeptide(L)'
;MRPATVLALLALAALCLAGLAGAKPSGAESRRGAAFISKREGSEVVRRLRRYLDSGLGAPAPYPDPLEPKREVCELNPNCDELADHIGFQDAYQRFYGPV
;
A
#
# COMPACT_ATOMS: atom_id res chain seq x y z
N MET A 1 -14.44 -64.97 -41.42
CA MET A 1 -14.82 -63.76 -40.64
C MET A 1 -13.64 -62.86 -40.25
N ARG A 2 -12.56 -62.81 -41.03
CA ARG A 2 -11.36 -62.00 -40.73
C ARG A 2 -11.08 -60.80 -41.67
N PRO A 3 -11.59 -60.73 -42.94
CA PRO A 3 -11.28 -59.56 -43.78
C PRO A 3 -12.18 -58.36 -43.44
N ALA A 4 -13.44 -58.59 -43.04
CA ALA A 4 -14.38 -57.52 -42.69
C ALA A 4 -13.96 -56.74 -41.43
N THR A 5 -13.41 -57.44 -40.44
CA THR A 5 -12.90 -56.80 -39.21
C THR A 5 -11.63 -55.99 -39.48
N VAL A 6 -10.74 -56.48 -40.35
CA VAL A 6 -9.54 -55.75 -40.77
C VAL A 6 -9.91 -54.49 -41.54
N LEU A 7 -10.88 -54.57 -42.45
CA LEU A 7 -11.38 -53.41 -43.20
C LEU A 7 -12.04 -52.37 -42.27
N ALA A 8 -12.80 -52.81 -41.28
CA ALA A 8 -13.42 -51.92 -40.29
C ALA A 8 -12.36 -51.19 -39.44
N LEU A 9 -11.31 -51.89 -39.01
CA LEU A 9 -10.21 -51.28 -38.24
C LEU A 9 -9.41 -50.27 -39.07
N LEU A 10 -9.16 -50.56 -40.36
CA LEU A 10 -8.47 -49.65 -41.26
C LEU A 10 -9.31 -48.38 -41.54
N ALA A 11 -10.64 -48.52 -41.70
CA ALA A 11 -11.54 -47.38 -41.86
C ALA A 11 -11.58 -46.49 -40.61
N LEU A 12 -11.62 -47.09 -39.41
CA LEU A 12 -11.53 -46.37 -38.13
C LEU A 12 -10.20 -45.63 -37.97
N ALA A 13 -9.08 -46.28 -38.31
CA ALA A 13 -7.76 -45.64 -38.25
C ALA A 13 -7.65 -44.43 -39.19
N ALA A 14 -8.19 -44.54 -40.41
CA ALA A 14 -8.24 -43.44 -41.37
C ALA A 14 -9.10 -42.26 -40.86
N LEU A 15 -10.25 -42.54 -40.23
CA LEU A 15 -11.10 -41.50 -39.62
C LEU A 15 -10.39 -40.77 -38.47
N CYS A 16 -9.70 -41.49 -37.59
CA CYS A 16 -8.97 -40.91 -36.46
C CYS A 16 -7.84 -39.98 -36.92
N LEU A 17 -7.11 -40.36 -37.96
CA LEU A 17 -6.00 -39.56 -38.50
C LEU A 17 -6.50 -38.32 -39.26
N ALA A 18 -7.62 -38.43 -40.00
CA ALA A 18 -8.24 -37.28 -40.66
C ALA A 18 -8.86 -36.29 -39.66
N GLY A 19 -9.42 -36.77 -38.54
CA GLY A 19 -9.95 -35.94 -37.47
C GLY A 19 -8.88 -35.13 -36.73
N LEU A 20 -7.64 -35.66 -36.64
CA LEU A 20 -6.52 -34.97 -35.99
C LEU A 20 -5.92 -33.86 -36.87
N ALA A 21 -6.05 -33.96 -38.19
CA ALA A 21 -5.58 -32.94 -39.15
C ALA A 21 -6.56 -31.76 -39.34
N GLY A 22 -7.82 -31.90 -38.92
CA GLY A 22 -8.86 -30.87 -39.00
C GLY A 22 -9.01 -30.00 -37.74
N ALA A 23 -8.34 -30.37 -36.63
CA ALA A 23 -8.31 -29.57 -35.42
C ALA A 23 -7.26 -28.46 -35.56
N LYS A 24 -7.67 -27.30 -36.07
CA LYS A 24 -6.97 -26.03 -35.81
C LYS A 24 -6.70 -25.96 -34.31
N PRO A 25 -5.48 -25.69 -33.81
CA PRO A 25 -5.29 -25.45 -32.39
C PRO A 25 -6.08 -24.19 -32.06
N SER A 26 -7.27 -24.34 -31.49
CA SER A 26 -8.00 -23.25 -30.87
C SER A 26 -7.06 -22.71 -29.80
N GLY A 27 -6.56 -21.50 -30.04
CA GLY A 27 -5.50 -20.89 -29.26
C GLY A 27 -5.75 -21.09 -27.77
N ALA A 28 -4.72 -21.58 -27.08
CA ALA A 28 -4.58 -21.38 -25.66
C ALA A 28 -4.32 -19.87 -25.40
N GLU A 29 -5.27 -19.00 -25.78
CA GLU A 29 -5.29 -17.62 -25.31
C GLU A 29 -6.02 -17.58 -23.98
N SER A 30 -5.20 -17.49 -22.93
CA SER A 30 -5.41 -16.54 -21.84
C SER A 30 -6.72 -16.65 -21.06
N ARG A 31 -6.97 -17.80 -20.43
CA ARG A 31 -7.61 -17.82 -19.10
C ARG A 31 -6.61 -17.34 -18.05
N ARG A 32 -6.17 -16.09 -18.17
CA ARG A 32 -5.25 -15.43 -17.21
C ARG A 32 -5.43 -13.91 -17.17
N GLY A 33 -6.52 -13.37 -17.73
CA GLY A 33 -6.80 -11.94 -17.76
C GLY A 33 -7.63 -11.39 -16.59
N ALA A 34 -8.23 -12.24 -15.74
CA ALA A 34 -9.08 -11.78 -14.64
C ALA A 34 -8.37 -11.65 -13.28
N ALA A 35 -7.12 -12.11 -13.16
CA ALA A 35 -6.36 -12.09 -11.89
C ALA A 35 -5.23 -11.05 -11.87
N PHE A 36 -4.99 -10.35 -12.97
CA PHE A 36 -4.04 -9.25 -13.03
C PHE A 36 -4.81 -8.01 -13.49
N ILE A 37 -5.33 -7.25 -12.50
CA ILE A 37 -5.62 -5.84 -12.71
C ILE A 37 -4.36 -5.26 -13.37
N SER A 38 -4.54 -4.59 -14.50
CA SER A 38 -3.42 -4.10 -15.29
C SER A 38 -2.47 -3.33 -14.37
N LYS A 39 -1.16 -3.58 -14.49
CA LYS A 39 -0.12 -2.94 -13.65
C LYS A 39 -0.26 -1.41 -13.60
N ARG A 40 -0.90 -0.82 -14.63
CA ARG A 40 -1.25 0.59 -14.76
C ARG A 40 -2.31 1.04 -13.77
N GLU A 41 -3.44 0.34 -13.66
CA GLU A 41 -4.51 0.68 -12.71
C GLU A 41 -4.05 0.50 -11.25
N GLY A 42 -3.30 -0.58 -10.97
CA GLY A 42 -2.68 -0.76 -9.65
C GLY A 42 -1.72 0.38 -9.29
N SER A 43 -0.92 0.85 -10.26
CA SER A 43 -0.03 1.99 -10.05
C SER A 43 -0.77 3.32 -9.85
N GLU A 44 -1.96 3.46 -10.43
CA GLU A 44 -2.78 4.65 -10.30
C GLU A 44 -3.45 4.72 -8.93
N VAL A 45 -3.94 3.58 -8.40
CA VAL A 45 -4.49 3.49 -7.04
C VAL A 45 -3.41 3.78 -6.00
N VAL A 46 -2.19 3.24 -6.17
CA VAL A 46 -1.04 3.54 -5.29
C VAL A 46 -0.63 5.02 -5.40
N ARG A 47 -0.59 5.59 -6.61
CA ARG A 47 -0.33 7.03 -6.82
C ARG A 47 -1.41 7.92 -6.21
N ARG A 48 -2.67 7.49 -6.25
CA ARG A 48 -3.78 8.23 -5.63
C ARG A 48 -3.63 8.23 -4.12
N LEU A 49 -3.42 7.07 -3.50
CA LEU A 49 -3.21 6.94 -2.05
C LEU A 49 -1.98 7.74 -1.58
N ARG A 50 -0.87 7.67 -2.32
CA ARG A 50 0.36 8.41 -1.99
C ARG A 50 0.15 9.92 -2.00
N ARG A 51 -0.60 10.46 -2.97
CA ARG A 51 -0.94 11.90 -3.00
C ARG A 51 -1.77 12.34 -1.79
N TYR A 52 -2.67 11.49 -1.30
CA TYR A 52 -3.44 11.77 -0.08
C TYR A 52 -2.56 11.77 1.18
N LEU A 53 -1.59 10.86 1.28
CA LEU A 53 -0.65 10.82 2.40
C LEU A 53 0.37 11.96 2.36
N ASP A 54 0.95 12.25 1.19
CA ASP A 54 1.93 13.33 1.02
C ASP A 54 1.32 14.72 1.28
N SER A 55 0.01 14.90 1.04
CA SER A 55 -0.70 16.16 1.32
C SER A 55 -0.89 16.44 2.83
N GLY A 56 -0.78 15.42 3.69
CA GLY A 56 -0.90 15.55 5.15
C GLY A 56 0.44 15.55 5.90
N LEU A 57 1.55 15.26 5.22
CA LEU A 57 2.90 15.13 5.78
C LEU A 57 3.81 16.34 5.47
N GLY A 58 3.28 17.36 4.80
CA GLY A 58 4.07 18.46 4.22
C GLY A 58 4.48 19.59 5.17
N ALA A 59 3.97 19.61 6.40
CA ALA A 59 4.55 20.46 7.43
C ALA A 59 5.62 19.64 8.15
N PRO A 60 6.90 20.06 8.15
CA PRO A 60 7.83 19.58 9.16
C PRO A 60 7.12 19.72 10.51
N ALA A 61 7.14 18.66 11.33
CA ALA A 61 6.73 18.81 12.72
C ALA A 61 7.42 20.07 13.25
N PRO A 62 6.69 21.01 13.90
CA PRO A 62 7.32 22.19 14.47
C PRO A 62 8.55 21.72 15.24
N TYR A 63 9.71 22.31 14.94
CA TYR A 63 10.92 21.99 15.70
C TYR A 63 10.55 22.09 17.17
N PRO A 64 10.79 21.04 17.98
CA PRO A 64 10.35 21.04 19.38
C PRO A 64 10.92 22.29 20.04
N ASP A 65 10.04 23.08 20.65
CA ASP A 65 10.45 24.33 21.26
C ASP A 65 11.50 24.00 22.35
N PRO A 66 12.72 24.56 22.28
CA PRO A 66 13.78 24.31 23.25
C PRO A 66 13.39 24.60 24.70
N LEU A 67 12.32 25.38 24.90
CA LEU A 67 11.80 25.76 26.21
C LEU A 67 10.76 24.79 26.77
N GLU A 68 10.26 23.83 25.99
CA GLU A 68 9.27 22.85 26.45
C GLU A 68 9.71 22.10 27.72
N PRO A 69 10.95 21.57 27.83
CA PRO A 69 11.37 20.89 29.05
C PRO A 69 11.35 21.79 30.30
N LYS A 70 11.53 23.11 30.10
CA LYS A 70 11.50 24.08 31.21
C LYS A 70 10.08 24.50 31.55
N ARG A 71 9.18 24.54 30.55
CA ARG A 71 7.73 24.67 30.77
C ARG A 71 7.21 23.53 31.63
N GLU A 72 7.52 22.28 31.29
CA GLU A 72 7.11 21.12 32.08
C GLU A 72 7.59 21.20 33.54
N VAL A 73 8.82 21.69 33.78
CA VAL A 73 9.33 21.90 35.15
C VAL A 73 8.54 22.97 35.91
N CYS A 74 8.11 24.05 35.24
CA CYS A 74 7.30 25.10 35.86
C CYS A 74 5.87 24.62 36.15
N GLU A 75 5.25 23.88 35.23
CA GLU A 75 3.91 23.29 35.40
C GLU A 75 3.85 22.28 36.56
N LEU A 76 4.95 21.57 36.84
CA LEU A 76 5.06 20.69 38.00
C LEU A 76 5.13 21.41 39.35
N ASN A 77 5.34 22.73 39.36
CA ASN A 77 5.37 23.55 40.56
C ASN A 77 4.18 24.52 40.58
N PRO A 78 3.18 24.33 41.46
CA PRO A 78 1.96 25.13 41.44
C PRO A 78 2.22 26.62 41.65
N ASN A 79 3.29 27.01 42.35
CA ASN A 79 3.63 28.42 42.52
C ASN A 79 4.27 29.02 41.25
N CYS A 80 4.99 28.22 40.47
CA CYS A 80 5.56 28.66 39.20
C CYS A 80 4.47 28.75 38.14
N ASP A 81 3.60 27.74 38.07
CA ASP A 81 2.48 27.64 37.12
C ASP A 81 1.52 28.84 37.25
N GLU A 82 0.98 29.07 38.45
CA GLU A 82 0.09 30.22 38.72
C GLU A 82 0.79 31.57 38.47
N LEU A 83 2.10 31.67 38.74
CA LEU A 83 2.84 32.89 38.45
C LEU A 83 3.04 33.09 36.94
N ALA A 84 3.25 32.02 36.18
CA ALA A 84 3.42 32.05 34.74
C ALA A 84 2.18 32.59 34.03
N ASP A 85 0.98 32.37 34.58
CA ASP A 85 -0.27 32.96 34.06
C ASP A 85 -0.32 34.49 34.20
N HIS A 86 0.40 35.05 35.16
CA HIS A 86 0.41 36.48 35.43
C HIS A 86 1.55 37.22 34.72
N ILE A 87 2.74 36.61 34.65
CA ILE A 87 3.96 37.29 34.16
C ILE A 87 4.61 36.59 32.96
N GLY A 88 4.09 35.44 32.54
CA GLY A 88 4.67 34.60 31.51
C GLY A 88 5.69 33.59 32.06
N PHE A 89 5.79 32.46 31.35
CA PHE A 89 6.64 31.32 31.73
C PHE A 89 8.11 31.69 31.97
N GLN A 90 8.75 32.45 31.08
CA GLN A 90 10.19 32.73 31.19
C GLN A 90 10.52 33.52 32.46
N ASP A 91 9.71 34.54 32.78
CA ASP A 91 9.89 35.37 33.97
C ASP A 91 9.56 34.59 35.26
N ALA A 92 8.53 33.74 35.22
CA ALA A 92 8.20 32.86 36.34
C ALA A 92 9.31 31.84 36.58
N TYR A 93 9.76 31.14 35.55
CA TYR A 93 10.84 30.15 35.62
C TYR A 93 12.12 30.77 36.19
N GLN A 94 12.49 31.99 35.75
CA GLN A 94 13.68 32.68 36.26
C GLN A 94 13.64 32.96 37.76
N ARG A 95 12.46 33.26 38.31
CA ARG A 95 12.32 33.55 39.76
C ARG A 95 12.48 32.31 40.63
N PHE A 96 12.11 31.13 40.13
CA PHE A 96 12.17 29.87 40.88
C PHE A 96 13.43 29.05 40.61
N TYR A 97 13.91 29.04 39.37
CA TYR A 97 14.95 28.11 38.90
C TYR A 97 16.19 28.81 38.33
N GLY A 98 16.15 30.13 38.15
CA GLY A 98 17.24 30.90 37.55
C GLY A 98 17.17 30.98 36.03
N PRO A 99 18.23 31.49 35.36
CA PRO A 99 18.21 31.80 33.94
C PRO A 99 17.72 30.65 33.07
N VAL A 100 16.81 30.98 32.14
CA VAL A 100 16.39 30.11 31.03
C VAL A 100 17.53 30.02 30.01
#